data_AF-A0A4S5AW27-F1
#
_entry.id   AF-A0A4S5AW27-F1
#
_cell.length_a   1.000
_cell.length_b   1.000
_cell.length_c   1.000
_cell.angle_alpha   90.00
_cell.angle_beta   90.00
_cell.angle_gamma   90.00
#
_symmetry.space_group_name_H-M   'P 1'
#
loop_
_entity.id
_entity.type
_entity.pdbx_description
1 polymer ?
#
loop_
_entity_poly.entity_id
_entity_poly.type
_entity_poly.pdbx_seq_one_letter_code
_entity_poly.pdbx_strand_id
1 'polypeptide(L)'
;MNIVPPEMPRQVVSYSEQRISGDEVATVSGVAAVRVKGRAVVFASGAARVRADGHSTVYAFDAANVTASGNARVYASNYAVVRAYGSAVVEARSHVTVYANGKATVRAFGTGTVVHDLSPDARVFGGSQVVPDVHRHDAADWCERNGVTVTDGVATLYRAVDENWRTANDELRHCIDYTPGSMPVAPDWNPDLPGSRGGGLFFSPSPFATLSCVPPASKALRFVSAGVLVCELVPTTNVAAKAPRVVSPSVAVDLAGQPVPWP
;
A
#
# COMPACT_ATOMS: atom_id res chain seq x y z
N MET A 1 55.74 11.81 -18.56
CA MET A 1 54.35 11.87 -18.08
C MET A 1 54.06 10.55 -17.39
N ASN A 2 54.01 10.54 -16.05
CA ASN A 2 53.57 9.35 -15.32
C ASN A 2 52.05 9.32 -15.38
N ILE A 3 51.51 8.42 -16.21
CA ILE A 3 50.09 8.09 -16.19
C ILE A 3 49.89 7.25 -14.93
N VAL A 4 49.37 7.87 -13.87
CA VAL A 4 48.90 7.14 -12.69
C VAL A 4 47.74 6.27 -13.18
N PRO A 5 47.83 4.92 -13.07
CA PRO A 5 46.71 4.07 -13.45
C PRO A 5 45.51 4.42 -12.56
N PRO A 6 44.26 4.42 -13.09
CA PRO A 6 43.09 4.64 -12.27
C PRO A 6 43.10 3.64 -11.11
N GLU A 7 42.90 4.13 -9.88
CA GLU A 7 42.86 3.27 -8.69
C GLU A 7 41.89 2.11 -8.93
N MET A 8 42.37 0.87 -8.72
CA MET A 8 41.51 -0.29 -8.88
C MET A 8 40.42 -0.28 -7.80
N PRO A 9 39.16 -0.62 -8.15
CA PRO A 9 38.06 -0.66 -7.21
C PRO A 9 38.39 -1.55 -6.01
N ARG A 10 38.07 -1.09 -4.80
CA ARG A 10 38.23 -1.88 -3.58
C ARG A 10 37.32 -3.10 -3.64
N GLN A 11 37.88 -4.29 -3.69
CA GLN A 11 37.10 -5.52 -3.61
C GLN A 11 36.74 -5.83 -2.15
N VAL A 12 35.45 -6.00 -1.88
CA VAL A 12 34.92 -6.32 -0.55
C VAL A 12 34.32 -7.73 -0.58
N VAL A 13 35.01 -8.65 0.07
CA VAL A 13 34.53 -10.00 0.39
C VAL A 13 34.65 -10.13 1.91
N SER A 14 33.56 -9.91 2.64
CA SER A 14 33.60 -9.76 4.10
C SER A 14 32.35 -10.30 4.76
N TYR A 15 32.51 -11.12 5.80
CA TYR A 15 31.40 -11.54 6.67
C TYR A 15 30.95 -10.44 7.66
N SER A 16 31.71 -9.34 7.76
CA SER A 16 31.39 -8.16 8.58
C SER A 16 31.10 -6.91 7.73
N GLU A 17 30.33 -5.95 8.27
CA GLU A 17 29.99 -4.72 7.55
C GLU A 17 31.22 -3.82 7.37
N GLN A 18 31.61 -3.56 6.11
CA GLN A 18 32.70 -2.63 5.77
C GLN A 18 32.16 -1.21 5.50
N ARG A 19 33.00 -0.20 5.68
CA ARG A 19 32.66 1.19 5.36
C ARG A 19 33.40 1.66 4.11
N ILE A 20 32.64 2.29 3.22
CA ILE A 20 33.11 2.92 1.99
C ILE A 20 32.67 4.39 2.05
N SER A 21 33.57 5.32 1.80
CA SER A 21 33.26 6.75 1.93
C SER A 21 34.08 7.63 0.99
N GLY A 22 33.71 8.91 0.89
CA GLY A 22 34.43 9.85 0.03
C GLY A 22 34.15 9.58 -1.44
N ASP A 23 35.18 9.60 -2.26
CA ASP A 23 35.13 9.34 -3.71
C ASP A 23 35.57 7.89 -4.05
N GLU A 24 35.47 6.96 -3.08
CA GLU A 24 35.88 5.57 -3.26
C GLU A 24 34.98 4.79 -4.25
N VAL A 25 35.58 3.85 -4.98
CA VAL A 25 34.88 2.87 -5.81
C VAL A 25 35.09 1.47 -5.23
N ALA A 26 34.03 0.69 -5.06
CA ALA A 26 34.11 -0.66 -4.51
C ALA A 26 33.24 -1.69 -5.25
N THR A 27 33.69 -2.93 -5.24
CA THR A 27 32.93 -4.09 -5.73
C THR A 27 32.63 -5.02 -4.55
N VAL A 28 31.36 -5.34 -4.35
CA VAL A 28 30.83 -6.15 -3.25
C VAL A 28 30.09 -7.34 -3.86
N SER A 29 30.48 -8.56 -3.52
CA SER A 29 29.83 -9.75 -4.06
C SER A 29 29.66 -10.83 -3.01
N GLY A 30 28.72 -11.75 -3.26
CA GLY A 30 28.42 -12.85 -2.36
C GLY A 30 27.77 -12.37 -1.06
N VAL A 31 28.03 -13.05 0.05
CA VAL A 31 27.45 -12.72 1.37
C VAL A 31 28.31 -11.65 2.05
N ALA A 32 28.27 -10.43 1.52
CA ALA A 32 29.02 -9.30 2.05
C ALA A 32 28.12 -8.11 2.38
N ALA A 33 28.48 -7.33 3.42
CA ALA A 33 27.74 -6.16 3.85
C ALA A 33 28.61 -4.90 3.80
N VAL A 34 28.08 -3.80 3.27
CA VAL A 34 28.77 -2.51 3.27
C VAL A 34 27.86 -1.33 3.62
N ARG A 35 28.44 -0.32 4.26
CA ARG A 35 27.85 0.99 4.46
C ARG A 35 28.61 2.02 3.63
N VAL A 36 27.87 2.76 2.82
CA VAL A 36 28.39 3.72 1.84
C VAL A 36 27.91 5.11 2.22
N LYS A 37 28.83 6.08 2.21
CA LYS A 37 28.54 7.49 2.44
C LYS A 37 29.30 8.37 1.47
N GLY A 38 28.89 9.63 1.32
CA GLY A 38 29.60 10.60 0.48
C GLY A 38 29.31 10.39 -1.00
N ARG A 39 30.30 10.57 -1.87
CA ARG A 39 30.17 10.45 -3.35
C ARG A 39 30.69 9.11 -3.86
N ALA A 40 30.73 8.10 -3.00
CA ALA A 40 31.28 6.79 -3.33
C ALA A 40 30.38 6.01 -4.30
N VAL A 41 31.02 5.12 -5.06
CA VAL A 41 30.37 4.25 -6.06
C VAL A 41 30.55 2.78 -5.67
N VAL A 42 29.45 2.02 -5.63
CA VAL A 42 29.47 0.60 -5.27
C VAL A 42 28.80 -0.26 -6.32
N PHE A 43 29.49 -1.31 -6.76
CA PHE A 43 28.93 -2.39 -7.57
C PHE A 43 28.64 -3.59 -6.66
N ALA A 44 27.37 -3.97 -6.55
CA ALA A 44 26.90 -5.02 -5.66
C ALA A 44 26.24 -6.16 -6.45
N SER A 45 26.63 -7.41 -6.19
CA SER A 45 26.05 -8.61 -6.82
C SER A 45 25.94 -9.78 -5.84
N GLY A 46 25.21 -10.83 -6.24
CA GLY A 46 24.92 -11.97 -5.35
C GLY A 46 24.11 -11.55 -4.13
N ALA A 47 24.32 -12.20 -2.98
CA ALA A 47 23.58 -11.92 -1.73
C ALA A 47 24.10 -10.68 -0.95
N ALA A 48 24.72 -9.71 -1.65
CA ALA A 48 25.35 -8.55 -1.04
C ALA A 48 24.31 -7.62 -0.42
N ARG A 49 24.69 -6.97 0.69
CA ARG A 49 23.87 -5.98 1.40
C ARG A 49 24.56 -4.62 1.40
N VAL A 50 23.90 -3.60 0.87
CA VAL A 50 24.45 -2.24 0.78
C VAL A 50 23.54 -1.27 1.50
N ARG A 51 24.08 -0.50 2.45
CA ARG A 51 23.39 0.66 3.04
C ARG A 51 24.04 1.94 2.51
N ALA A 52 23.35 2.64 1.62
CA ALA A 52 23.83 3.81 0.92
C ALA A 52 23.14 5.08 1.43
N ASP A 53 23.92 6.12 1.68
CA ASP A 53 23.43 7.38 2.22
C ASP A 53 24.17 8.58 1.62
N GLY A 54 23.53 9.75 1.61
CA GLY A 54 24.12 10.98 1.06
C GLY A 54 24.13 10.97 -0.47
N HIS A 55 25.26 11.29 -1.11
CA HIS A 55 25.38 11.42 -2.58
C HIS A 55 25.97 10.17 -3.27
N SER A 56 25.83 9.00 -2.64
CA SER A 56 26.43 7.75 -3.11
C SER A 56 25.69 7.18 -4.30
N THR A 57 26.39 6.41 -5.14
CA THR A 57 25.80 5.67 -6.27
C THR A 57 26.00 4.17 -6.10
N VAL A 58 24.94 3.38 -6.27
CA VAL A 58 24.98 1.91 -6.16
C VAL A 58 24.46 1.28 -7.44
N TYR A 59 25.22 0.36 -8.00
CA TYR A 59 24.79 -0.55 -9.06
C TYR A 59 24.53 -1.92 -8.42
N ALA A 60 23.29 -2.39 -8.42
CA ALA A 60 22.86 -3.61 -7.76
C ALA A 60 22.34 -4.64 -8.75
N PHE A 61 22.91 -5.84 -8.73
CA PHE A 61 22.62 -6.93 -9.65
C PHE A 61 22.26 -8.21 -8.88
N ASP A 62 21.69 -9.16 -9.61
CA ASP A 62 21.31 -10.49 -9.10
C ASP A 62 20.45 -10.42 -7.84
N ALA A 63 20.85 -11.02 -6.72
CA ALA A 63 20.08 -11.06 -5.47
C ALA A 63 20.48 -9.96 -4.46
N ALA A 64 21.12 -8.87 -4.93
CA ALA A 64 21.65 -7.85 -4.04
C ALA A 64 20.52 -7.07 -3.34
N ASN A 65 20.75 -6.70 -2.09
CA ASN A 65 19.80 -5.95 -1.27
C ASN A 65 20.37 -4.58 -0.91
N VAL A 66 19.70 -3.52 -1.34
CA VAL A 66 20.15 -2.13 -1.13
C VAL A 66 19.13 -1.40 -0.26
N THR A 67 19.63 -0.68 0.75
CA THR A 67 18.88 0.34 1.47
C THR A 67 19.50 1.70 1.16
N ALA A 68 18.75 2.58 0.52
CA ALA A 68 19.20 3.90 0.08
C ALA A 68 18.41 5.02 0.78
N SER A 69 19.13 6.03 1.26
CA SER A 69 18.58 7.25 1.86
C SER A 69 19.29 8.50 1.37
N GLY A 70 18.73 9.68 1.65
CA GLY A 70 19.32 10.95 1.23
C GLY A 70 19.28 11.12 -0.30
N ASN A 71 20.31 11.69 -0.90
CA ASN A 71 20.43 11.91 -2.35
C ASN A 71 21.06 10.70 -3.09
N ALA A 72 20.96 9.50 -2.52
CA ALA A 72 21.60 8.31 -3.06
C ALA A 72 20.91 7.87 -4.36
N ARG A 73 21.71 7.36 -5.31
CA ARG A 73 21.22 6.83 -6.58
C ARG A 73 21.46 5.33 -6.65
N VAL A 74 20.44 4.57 -7.03
CA VAL A 74 20.51 3.11 -7.18
C VAL A 74 20.08 2.70 -8.58
N TYR A 75 20.95 1.99 -9.29
CA TYR A 75 20.66 1.32 -10.54
C TYR A 75 20.55 -0.18 -10.25
N ALA A 76 19.35 -0.73 -10.30
CA ALA A 76 19.07 -2.11 -9.94
C ALA A 76 18.60 -2.93 -11.15
N SER A 77 19.06 -4.17 -11.24
CA SER A 77 18.57 -5.13 -12.24
C SER A 77 18.49 -6.57 -11.71
N ASN A 78 17.95 -7.47 -12.54
CA ASN A 78 17.74 -8.89 -12.23
C ASN A 78 16.78 -9.08 -11.05
N TYR A 79 17.20 -9.73 -9.95
CA TYR A 79 16.37 -10.07 -8.80
C TYR A 79 16.67 -9.17 -7.58
N ALA A 80 17.24 -7.99 -7.82
CA ALA A 80 17.69 -7.13 -6.74
C ALA A 80 16.50 -6.58 -5.96
N VAL A 81 16.73 -6.28 -4.68
CA VAL A 81 15.74 -5.69 -3.78
C VAL A 81 16.26 -4.34 -3.29
N VAL A 82 15.48 -3.28 -3.48
CA VAL A 82 15.87 -1.93 -3.07
C VAL A 82 14.84 -1.37 -2.09
N ARG A 83 15.29 -0.79 -0.99
CA ARG A 83 14.49 0.06 -0.09
C ARG A 83 14.97 1.49 -0.22
N ALA A 84 14.12 2.39 -0.70
CA ALA A 84 14.45 3.78 -0.97
C ALA A 84 13.66 4.72 -0.07
N TYR A 85 14.38 5.62 0.60
CA TYR A 85 13.84 6.59 1.54
C TYR A 85 14.34 8.00 1.23
N GLY A 86 13.66 9.03 1.75
CA GLY A 86 14.09 10.42 1.60
C GLY A 86 14.10 10.83 0.12
N SER A 87 15.15 11.50 -0.35
CA SER A 87 15.29 11.96 -1.75
C SER A 87 16.00 10.95 -2.66
N ALA A 88 16.00 9.67 -2.30
CA ALA A 88 16.73 8.64 -3.05
C ALA A 88 16.10 8.42 -4.42
N VAL A 89 16.93 8.12 -5.42
CA VAL A 89 16.49 7.85 -6.79
C VAL A 89 16.85 6.42 -7.18
N VAL A 90 15.88 5.67 -7.69
CA VAL A 90 16.06 4.28 -8.12
C VAL A 90 15.68 4.11 -9.59
N GLU A 91 16.57 3.52 -10.37
CA GLU A 91 16.25 2.97 -11.68
C GLU A 91 16.25 1.44 -11.60
N ALA A 92 15.09 0.83 -11.79
CA ALA A 92 14.87 -0.61 -11.66
C ALA A 92 14.58 -1.24 -13.04
N ARG A 93 15.26 -2.34 -13.37
CA ARG A 93 15.11 -3.05 -14.66
C ARG A 93 14.91 -4.54 -14.44
N SER A 94 14.10 -5.20 -15.27
CA SER A 94 13.82 -6.65 -15.16
C SER A 94 13.12 -7.00 -13.84
N HIS A 95 13.45 -8.08 -13.13
CA HIS A 95 12.69 -8.60 -11.97
C HIS A 95 13.04 -7.95 -10.61
N VAL A 96 13.24 -6.64 -10.60
CA VAL A 96 13.62 -5.90 -9.38
C VAL A 96 12.40 -5.61 -8.53
N THR A 97 12.54 -5.74 -7.21
CA THR A 97 11.53 -5.27 -6.24
C THR A 97 12.02 -4.01 -5.55
N VAL A 98 11.30 -2.90 -5.69
CA VAL A 98 11.63 -1.63 -5.01
C VAL A 98 10.58 -1.31 -3.96
N TYR A 99 10.97 -1.04 -2.73
CA TYR A 99 10.14 -0.46 -1.68
C TYR A 99 10.47 1.03 -1.56
N ALA A 100 9.54 1.92 -1.91
CA ALA A 100 9.76 3.37 -1.88
C ALA A 100 8.87 4.07 -0.84
N ASN A 101 9.48 5.00 -0.09
CA ASN A 101 8.82 5.84 0.92
C ASN A 101 9.40 7.28 0.90
N GLY A 102 8.62 8.26 1.36
CA GLY A 102 9.03 9.66 1.46
C GLY A 102 9.08 10.34 0.09
N LYS A 103 10.11 11.16 -0.16
CA LYS A 103 10.35 11.89 -1.44
C LYS A 103 11.10 11.05 -2.49
N ALA A 104 11.06 9.72 -2.37
CA ALA A 104 11.85 8.84 -3.21
C ALA A 104 11.30 8.84 -4.65
N THR A 105 12.17 8.74 -5.63
CA THR A 105 11.79 8.66 -7.05
C THR A 105 12.22 7.32 -7.63
N VAL A 106 11.29 6.56 -8.20
CA VAL A 106 11.53 5.26 -8.81
C VAL A 106 11.14 5.29 -10.28
N ARG A 107 12.05 4.85 -11.16
CA ARG A 107 11.79 4.57 -12.57
C ARG A 107 11.98 3.08 -12.81
N ALA A 108 10.89 2.37 -13.06
CA ALA A 108 10.90 0.96 -13.35
C ALA A 108 10.68 0.70 -14.85
N PHE A 109 11.48 -0.22 -15.40
CA PHE A 109 11.45 -0.63 -16.80
C PHE A 109 11.31 -2.15 -16.92
N GLY A 110 10.53 -2.61 -17.91
CA GLY A 110 10.30 -4.05 -18.15
C GLY A 110 9.43 -4.68 -17.06
N THR A 111 9.82 -5.85 -16.54
CA THR A 111 9.07 -6.63 -15.53
C THR A 111 9.30 -6.17 -14.08
N GLY A 112 9.75 -4.93 -13.88
CA GLY A 112 10.08 -4.41 -12.55
C GLY A 112 8.84 -4.25 -11.70
N THR A 113 8.90 -4.70 -10.44
CA THR A 113 7.84 -4.53 -9.45
C THR A 113 8.22 -3.41 -8.49
N VAL A 114 7.36 -2.40 -8.38
CA VAL A 114 7.54 -1.31 -7.42
C VAL A 114 6.46 -1.40 -6.37
N VAL A 115 6.89 -1.63 -5.14
CA VAL A 115 6.09 -1.54 -3.94
C VAL A 115 6.26 -0.13 -3.33
N HIS A 116 5.20 0.63 -3.14
CA HIS A 116 5.30 1.92 -2.45
C HIS A 116 4.12 2.11 -1.51
N ASP A 117 4.37 2.70 -0.35
CA ASP A 117 3.37 2.88 0.71
C ASP A 117 2.51 4.13 0.52
N LEU A 118 2.35 4.60 -0.73
CA LEU A 118 1.61 5.81 -1.09
C LEU A 118 2.00 7.07 -0.30
N SER A 119 3.21 7.16 0.27
CA SER A 119 3.75 8.46 0.68
C SER A 119 3.45 9.48 -0.43
N PRO A 120 2.68 10.56 -0.17
CA PRO A 120 2.20 11.46 -1.22
C PRO A 120 3.33 12.12 -2.02
N ASP A 121 4.52 12.09 -1.43
CA ASP A 121 5.76 12.61 -1.99
C ASP A 121 6.54 11.62 -2.88
N ALA A 122 6.19 10.32 -2.86
CA ALA A 122 6.90 9.29 -3.61
C ALA A 122 6.46 9.32 -5.07
N ARG A 123 7.44 9.30 -5.99
CA ARG A 123 7.19 9.39 -7.44
C ARG A 123 7.59 8.09 -8.11
N VAL A 124 6.64 7.35 -8.68
CA VAL A 124 6.89 6.07 -9.36
C VAL A 124 6.50 6.17 -10.84
N PHE A 125 7.40 5.74 -11.73
CA PHE A 125 7.19 5.69 -13.17
C PHE A 125 7.40 4.26 -13.69
N GLY A 126 6.42 3.69 -14.39
CA GLY A 126 6.51 2.37 -15.01
C GLY A 126 6.47 1.18 -14.02
N GLY A 127 6.68 -0.03 -14.54
CA GLY A 127 6.64 -1.29 -13.78
C GLY A 127 5.25 -1.69 -13.25
N SER A 128 5.18 -2.85 -12.63
CA SER A 128 4.02 -3.31 -11.88
C SER A 128 4.01 -2.65 -10.50
N GLN A 129 3.05 -1.77 -10.26
CA GLN A 129 2.95 -1.04 -9.00
C GLN A 129 2.06 -1.80 -8.02
N VAL A 130 2.60 -2.08 -6.83
CA VAL A 130 1.89 -2.71 -5.73
C VAL A 130 1.88 -1.72 -4.57
N VAL A 131 0.71 -1.26 -4.17
CA VAL A 131 0.57 -0.44 -2.98
C VAL A 131 0.27 -1.38 -1.81
N PRO A 132 1.16 -1.54 -0.82
CA PRO A 132 0.78 -2.18 0.43
C PRO A 132 -0.30 -1.33 1.08
N ASP A 133 -1.35 -2.00 1.53
CA ASP A 133 -2.55 -1.46 2.16
C ASP A 133 -2.22 -0.82 3.53
N VAL A 134 -1.54 0.34 3.53
CA VAL A 134 -1.11 1.08 4.75
C VAL A 134 -1.59 2.53 4.79
N HIS A 135 -2.52 2.89 3.93
CA HIS A 135 -3.35 4.03 4.22
C HIS A 135 -4.68 3.52 4.75
N ARG A 136 -4.97 3.85 6.02
CA ARG A 136 -6.27 4.46 6.30
C ARG A 136 -6.45 5.50 5.20
N HIS A 137 -7.11 5.13 4.10
CA HIS A 137 -7.27 6.04 3.00
C HIS A 137 -7.96 7.27 3.60
N ASP A 138 -7.47 8.47 3.24
CA ASP A 138 -8.30 9.65 3.45
C ASP A 138 -9.70 9.28 2.95
N ALA A 139 -10.66 9.31 3.86
CA ALA A 139 -12.00 8.85 3.57
C ALA A 139 -12.60 9.65 2.41
N ALA A 140 -12.22 10.92 2.27
CA ALA A 140 -12.61 11.76 1.14
C ALA A 140 -12.03 11.22 -0.18
N ASP A 141 -10.73 10.96 -0.25
CA ASP A 141 -10.07 10.39 -1.43
C ASP A 141 -10.63 9.00 -1.79
N TRP A 142 -10.93 8.19 -0.77
CA TRP A 142 -11.53 6.86 -0.99
C TRP A 142 -12.93 6.97 -1.56
N CYS A 143 -13.74 7.90 -1.04
CA CYS A 143 -15.06 8.18 -1.59
C CYS A 143 -14.97 8.67 -3.04
N GLU A 144 -14.08 9.61 -3.34
CA GLU A 144 -13.89 10.17 -4.69
C GLU A 144 -13.48 9.09 -5.70
N ARG A 145 -12.43 8.30 -5.39
CA ARG A 145 -11.94 7.23 -6.27
C ARG A 145 -12.98 6.15 -6.56
N ASN A 146 -13.89 5.92 -5.63
CA ASN A 146 -14.95 4.93 -5.75
C ASN A 146 -16.27 5.50 -6.27
N GLY A 147 -16.34 6.81 -6.58
CA GLY A 147 -17.57 7.45 -7.04
C GLY A 147 -18.69 7.48 -5.99
N VAL A 148 -18.33 7.47 -4.70
CA VAL A 148 -19.29 7.54 -3.60
C VAL A 148 -19.91 8.93 -3.56
N THR A 149 -21.24 8.99 -3.51
CA THR A 149 -21.95 10.26 -3.34
C THR A 149 -21.78 10.77 -1.92
N VAL A 150 -21.22 11.97 -1.77
CA VAL A 150 -21.03 12.66 -0.48
C VAL A 150 -21.84 13.96 -0.50
N THR A 151 -22.75 14.10 0.45
CA THR A 151 -23.57 15.31 0.64
C THR A 151 -23.41 15.79 2.08
N ASP A 152 -23.02 17.04 2.29
CA ASP A 152 -22.81 17.64 3.63
C ASP A 152 -21.92 16.80 4.56
N GLY A 153 -20.87 16.18 3.99
CA GLY A 153 -19.94 15.31 4.73
C GLY A 153 -20.47 13.91 5.05
N VAL A 154 -21.64 13.53 4.53
CA VAL A 154 -22.23 12.19 4.66
C VAL A 154 -22.06 11.42 3.36
N ALA A 155 -21.30 10.32 3.41
CA ALA A 155 -21.14 9.36 2.32
C ALA A 155 -22.33 8.40 2.25
N THR A 156 -22.87 8.19 1.05
CA THR A 156 -23.89 7.14 0.79
C THR A 156 -23.19 5.84 0.44
N LEU A 157 -23.23 4.86 1.34
CA LEU A 157 -22.56 3.57 1.19
C LEU A 157 -23.55 2.42 1.28
N TYR A 158 -23.10 1.21 0.93
CA TYR A 158 -23.98 0.07 0.73
C TYR A 158 -23.57 -1.15 1.54
N ARG A 159 -24.56 -1.94 1.96
CA ARG A 159 -24.36 -3.19 2.67
C ARG A 159 -25.32 -4.26 2.15
N ALA A 160 -24.78 -5.45 1.91
CA ALA A 160 -25.58 -6.64 1.69
C ALA A 160 -26.04 -7.23 3.03
N VAL A 161 -27.30 -7.62 3.08
CA VAL A 161 -27.99 -8.21 4.24
C VAL A 161 -28.86 -9.37 3.80
N ASP A 162 -29.27 -10.21 4.75
CA ASP A 162 -30.17 -11.31 4.49
C ASP A 162 -31.63 -10.87 4.29
N GLU A 163 -32.53 -11.83 4.18
CA GLU A 163 -33.97 -11.59 4.01
C GLU A 163 -34.64 -10.87 5.20
N ASN A 164 -34.01 -10.90 6.38
CA ASN A 164 -34.46 -10.26 7.62
C ASN A 164 -33.71 -8.94 7.88
N TRP A 165 -33.05 -8.38 6.86
CA TRP A 165 -32.27 -7.15 6.93
C TRP A 165 -31.07 -7.21 7.88
N ARG A 166 -30.54 -8.41 8.14
CA ARG A 166 -29.43 -8.61 9.08
C ARG A 166 -28.15 -9.03 8.38
N THR A 167 -27.02 -8.63 8.95
CA THR A 167 -25.73 -9.20 8.58
C THR A 167 -25.53 -10.55 9.26
N ALA A 168 -24.75 -11.43 8.63
CA ALA A 168 -24.34 -12.69 9.24
C ALA A 168 -23.69 -12.47 10.61
N ASN A 169 -23.98 -13.39 11.52
CA ASN A 169 -23.31 -13.51 12.81
C ASN A 169 -22.20 -14.55 12.68
N ASP A 170 -20.95 -14.16 12.88
CA ASP A 170 -19.81 -15.08 12.90
C ASP A 170 -18.85 -14.74 14.05
N GLU A 171 -17.81 -15.55 14.25
CA GLU A 171 -16.86 -15.37 15.37
C GLU A 171 -16.15 -14.01 15.36
N LEU A 172 -16.19 -13.27 14.25
CA LEU A 172 -15.47 -12.01 14.03
C LEU A 172 -16.41 -10.82 13.77
N ARG A 173 -17.73 -11.04 13.68
CA ARG A 173 -18.70 -10.02 13.26
C ARG A 173 -20.02 -10.21 13.99
N HIS A 174 -20.47 -9.14 14.61
CA HIS A 174 -21.79 -9.08 15.21
C HIS A 174 -22.88 -9.06 14.13
N CYS A 175 -24.01 -9.70 14.44
CA CYS A 175 -25.25 -9.50 13.70
C CYS A 175 -25.73 -8.06 13.88
N ILE A 176 -25.82 -7.31 12.78
CA ILE A 176 -26.30 -5.93 12.77
C ILE A 176 -27.62 -5.88 12.01
N ASP A 177 -28.59 -5.17 12.58
CA ASP A 177 -29.92 -4.97 12.00
C ASP A 177 -29.98 -3.67 11.17
N TYR A 178 -30.18 -3.83 9.86
CA TYR A 178 -30.34 -2.75 8.89
C TYR A 178 -31.78 -2.68 8.36
N THR A 179 -32.79 -3.08 9.15
CA THR A 179 -34.20 -2.88 8.79
C THR A 179 -34.39 -1.46 8.26
N PRO A 180 -34.95 -1.25 7.05
CA PRO A 180 -34.96 0.09 6.47
C PRO A 180 -35.67 1.09 7.40
N GLY A 181 -35.08 2.26 7.55
CA GLY A 181 -35.40 3.23 8.60
C GLY A 181 -34.47 3.17 9.82
N SER A 182 -33.75 2.06 10.04
CA SER A 182 -32.81 1.93 11.16
C SER A 182 -31.51 2.71 10.95
N MET A 183 -30.86 3.05 12.06
CA MET A 183 -29.53 3.68 12.10
C MET A 183 -28.63 2.87 13.05
N PRO A 184 -28.05 1.75 12.58
CA PRO A 184 -27.25 0.90 13.44
C PRO A 184 -26.00 1.61 13.94
N VAL A 185 -25.52 1.14 15.10
CA VAL A 185 -24.26 1.52 15.73
C VAL A 185 -23.43 0.26 15.94
N ALA A 186 -22.14 0.33 15.65
CA ALA A 186 -21.23 -0.78 15.86
C ALA A 186 -21.08 -1.07 17.37
N PRO A 187 -21.30 -2.32 17.82
CA PRO A 187 -21.13 -2.68 19.23
C PRO A 187 -19.66 -2.77 19.65
N ASP A 188 -18.72 -2.87 18.71
CA ASP A 188 -17.32 -3.20 18.91
C ASP A 188 -16.36 -2.20 18.26
N TRP A 189 -16.80 -0.96 17.98
CA TRP A 189 -16.04 0.02 17.21
C TRP A 189 -14.58 0.14 17.66
N ASN A 190 -13.67 -0.14 16.72
CA ASN A 190 -12.24 0.03 16.91
C ASN A 190 -11.59 0.39 15.57
N PRO A 191 -11.21 1.66 15.36
CA PRO A 191 -10.63 2.11 14.10
C PRO A 191 -9.21 1.58 13.89
N ASP A 192 -8.51 1.13 14.95
CA ASP A 192 -7.12 0.65 14.89
C ASP A 192 -7.02 -0.83 14.50
N LEU A 193 -8.11 -1.59 14.58
CA LEU A 193 -8.13 -2.98 14.12
C LEU A 193 -7.95 -3.04 12.59
N PRO A 194 -6.93 -3.76 12.07
CA PRO A 194 -6.66 -3.81 10.63
C PRO A 194 -7.62 -4.74 9.88
N GLY A 195 -7.95 -4.36 8.65
CA GLY A 195 -8.67 -5.20 7.66
C GLY A 195 -10.18 -5.33 7.89
N SER A 196 -10.78 -6.28 7.17
CA SER A 196 -12.24 -6.49 7.09
C SER A 196 -12.84 -7.32 8.25
N ARG A 197 -12.18 -7.35 9.41
CA ARG A 197 -12.52 -8.21 10.57
C ARG A 197 -12.88 -7.37 11.78
N GLY A 198 -14.14 -7.44 12.22
CA GLY A 198 -14.66 -6.76 13.42
C GLY A 198 -14.40 -5.25 13.47
N GLY A 199 -14.69 -4.65 14.62
CA GLY A 199 -14.28 -3.28 14.90
C GLY A 199 -15.10 -2.19 14.19
N GLY A 200 -16.34 -2.47 13.79
CA GLY A 200 -17.19 -1.49 13.09
C GLY A 200 -18.30 -2.07 12.21
N LEU A 201 -19.15 -1.17 11.73
CA LEU A 201 -20.10 -1.43 10.65
C LEU A 201 -19.35 -1.41 9.32
N PHE A 202 -19.52 -2.43 8.47
CA PHE A 202 -18.80 -2.55 7.21
C PHE A 202 -19.66 -2.19 6.01
N PHE A 203 -19.12 -1.43 5.07
CA PHE A 203 -19.81 -0.94 3.89
C PHE A 203 -18.95 -1.03 2.63
N SER A 204 -19.62 -0.99 1.47
CA SER A 204 -19.02 -0.94 0.13
C SER A 204 -19.51 0.29 -0.64
N PRO A 205 -18.79 0.74 -1.68
CA PRO A 205 -19.15 1.95 -2.43
C PRO A 205 -20.35 1.76 -3.38
N SER A 206 -20.71 0.51 -3.70
CA SER A 206 -21.90 0.18 -4.51
C SER A 206 -22.53 -1.14 -4.05
N PRO A 207 -23.82 -1.40 -4.34
CA PRO A 207 -24.43 -2.69 -4.08
C PRO A 207 -23.67 -3.84 -4.75
N PHE A 208 -23.24 -3.68 -6.00
CA PHE A 208 -22.45 -4.68 -6.72
C PHE A 208 -21.13 -5.01 -6.01
N ALA A 209 -20.41 -3.99 -5.48
CA ALA A 209 -19.16 -4.19 -4.76
C ALA A 209 -19.34 -4.98 -3.45
N THR A 210 -20.54 -4.98 -2.85
CA THR A 210 -20.82 -5.80 -1.66
C THR A 210 -20.69 -7.29 -1.94
N LEU A 211 -20.92 -7.73 -3.18
CA LEU A 211 -20.84 -9.15 -3.57
C LEU A 211 -19.43 -9.71 -3.45
N SER A 212 -18.40 -8.88 -3.63
CA SER A 212 -17.01 -9.28 -3.42
C SER A 212 -16.65 -9.47 -1.93
N CYS A 213 -17.52 -9.00 -1.03
CA CYS A 213 -17.32 -9.03 0.42
C CYS A 213 -18.20 -10.08 1.13
N VAL A 214 -19.07 -10.78 0.40
CA VAL A 214 -20.03 -11.75 0.92
C VAL A 214 -19.66 -13.16 0.41
N PRO A 215 -19.80 -14.23 1.23
CA PRO A 215 -19.52 -15.58 0.78
C PRO A 215 -20.45 -16.03 -0.38
N PRO A 216 -19.95 -16.83 -1.35
CA PRO A 216 -20.72 -17.28 -2.52
C PRO A 216 -22.02 -18.04 -2.22
N ALA A 217 -22.19 -18.56 -0.99
CA ALA A 217 -23.33 -19.39 -0.60
C ALA A 217 -24.56 -18.60 -0.10
N SER A 218 -24.51 -17.28 -0.11
CA SER A 218 -25.59 -16.44 0.42
C SER A 218 -26.77 -16.39 -0.56
N LYS A 219 -27.80 -17.23 -0.33
CA LYS A 219 -28.91 -17.48 -1.28
C LYS A 219 -29.99 -16.39 -1.35
N ALA A 220 -30.06 -15.47 -0.39
CA ALA A 220 -31.04 -14.38 -0.39
C ALA A 220 -30.36 -13.10 0.10
N LEU A 221 -29.86 -12.29 -0.85
CA LEU A 221 -29.25 -11.01 -0.55
C LEU A 221 -30.21 -9.87 -0.85
N ARG A 222 -30.45 -9.04 0.16
CA ARG A 222 -31.01 -7.71 0.02
C ARG A 222 -29.88 -6.69 0.17
N PHE A 223 -30.09 -5.48 -0.32
CA PHE A 223 -29.12 -4.40 -0.20
C PHE A 223 -29.76 -3.21 0.49
N VAL A 224 -28.96 -2.55 1.32
CA VAL A 224 -29.32 -1.27 1.92
C VAL A 224 -28.29 -0.23 1.52
N SER A 225 -28.75 1.00 1.31
CA SER A 225 -27.89 2.17 1.41
C SER A 225 -27.95 2.74 2.83
N ALA A 226 -26.86 3.34 3.28
CA ALA A 226 -26.73 3.96 4.59
C ALA A 226 -25.84 5.19 4.50
N GLY A 227 -26.22 6.25 5.21
CA GLY A 227 -25.40 7.46 5.34
C GLY A 227 -24.38 7.32 6.45
N VAL A 228 -23.11 7.62 6.17
CA VAL A 228 -22.01 7.57 7.14
C VAL A 228 -21.19 8.85 7.06
N LEU A 229 -20.75 9.40 8.19
CA LEU A 229 -19.88 10.57 8.18
C LEU A 229 -18.51 10.23 7.59
N VAL A 230 -18.06 10.99 6.60
CA VAL A 230 -16.74 10.82 5.97
C VAL A 230 -15.62 10.90 7.01
N CYS A 231 -15.73 11.80 7.99
CA CYS A 231 -14.71 11.94 9.05
C CYS A 231 -14.65 10.76 10.03
N GLU A 232 -15.69 9.92 10.10
CA GLU A 232 -15.74 8.71 10.93
C GLU A 232 -15.43 7.43 10.12
N LEU A 233 -15.34 7.55 8.80
CA LEU A 233 -15.13 6.43 7.89
C LEU A 233 -13.65 6.01 7.89
N VAL A 234 -13.42 4.71 8.03
CA VAL A 234 -12.10 4.09 7.95
C VAL A 234 -12.09 3.12 6.78
N PRO A 235 -11.55 3.53 5.63
CA PRO A 235 -11.33 2.61 4.51
C PRO A 235 -10.44 1.43 4.91
N THR A 236 -10.84 0.23 4.47
CA THR A 236 -10.18 -1.04 4.83
C THR A 236 -9.62 -1.80 3.63
N THR A 237 -10.16 -1.56 2.44
CA THR A 237 -9.67 -2.02 1.13
C THR A 237 -10.10 -1.00 0.08
N ASN A 238 -9.77 -1.24 -1.20
CA ASN A 238 -10.28 -0.43 -2.30
C ASN A 238 -11.82 -0.46 -2.44
N VAL A 239 -12.50 -1.51 -1.99
CA VAL A 239 -13.96 -1.71 -2.15
C VAL A 239 -14.72 -1.85 -0.82
N ALA A 240 -14.06 -1.66 0.31
CA ALA A 240 -14.66 -1.77 1.63
C ALA A 240 -14.14 -0.74 2.63
N ALA A 241 -15.04 -0.22 3.44
CA ALA A 241 -14.75 0.67 4.55
C ALA A 241 -15.54 0.26 5.79
N LYS A 242 -15.12 0.74 6.97
CA LYS A 242 -15.85 0.57 8.22
C LYS A 242 -16.14 1.90 8.90
N ALA A 243 -17.17 1.94 9.72
CA ALA A 243 -17.58 3.13 10.47
C ALA A 243 -18.23 2.77 11.81
N PRO A 244 -18.26 3.71 12.78
CA PRO A 244 -18.85 3.46 14.09
C PRO A 244 -20.37 3.40 14.05
N ARG A 245 -21.02 4.11 13.12
CA ARG A 245 -22.47 4.26 13.09
C ARG A 245 -22.98 4.75 11.73
N VAL A 246 -24.26 4.52 11.52
CA VAL A 246 -25.06 5.13 10.46
C VAL A 246 -25.70 6.42 10.96
N VAL A 247 -25.70 7.47 10.14
CA VAL A 247 -26.22 8.81 10.48
C VAL A 247 -27.43 9.23 9.63
N SER A 248 -27.77 8.47 8.59
CA SER A 248 -29.00 8.62 7.80
C SER A 248 -29.74 7.28 7.75
N PRO A 249 -31.08 7.25 7.78
CA PRO A 249 -31.83 5.99 7.85
C PRO A 249 -31.43 5.04 6.74
N SER A 250 -31.29 3.75 7.07
CA SER A 250 -31.02 2.72 6.07
C SER A 250 -32.16 2.65 5.05
N VAL A 251 -31.86 2.57 3.76
CA VAL A 251 -32.88 2.50 2.70
C VAL A 251 -32.68 1.21 1.91
N ALA A 252 -33.75 0.45 1.70
CA ALA A 252 -33.72 -0.72 0.82
C ALA A 252 -33.42 -0.28 -0.62
N VAL A 253 -32.44 -0.91 -1.28
CA VAL A 253 -32.06 -0.58 -2.66
C VAL A 253 -31.90 -1.85 -3.52
N ASP A 254 -32.00 -1.67 -4.84
CA ASP A 254 -31.64 -2.69 -5.82
C ASP A 254 -30.11 -2.73 -6.08
N LEU A 255 -29.68 -3.59 -7.03
CA LEU A 255 -28.27 -3.70 -7.41
C LEU A 255 -27.71 -2.44 -8.10
N ALA A 256 -28.57 -1.56 -8.62
CA ALA A 256 -28.20 -0.27 -9.19
C ALA A 256 -28.17 0.86 -8.14
N GLY A 257 -28.49 0.55 -6.88
CA GLY A 257 -28.54 1.53 -5.79
C GLY A 257 -29.82 2.35 -5.78
N GLN A 258 -30.84 1.98 -6.56
CA GLN A 258 -32.11 2.68 -6.58
C GLN A 258 -33.00 2.21 -5.43
N PRO A 259 -33.69 3.12 -4.71
CA PRO A 259 -34.62 2.74 -3.65
C PRO A 259 -35.69 1.76 -4.14
N VAL A 260 -35.95 0.72 -3.35
CA VAL A 260 -37.03 -0.24 -3.61
C VAL A 260 -38.06 -0.21 -2.49
N PRO A 261 -39.35 -0.41 -2.80
CA PRO A 261 -40.38 -0.59 -1.77
C PRO A 261 -40.06 -1.80 -0.89
N TRP A 262 -40.33 -1.68 0.41
CA TRP A 262 -40.29 -2.80 1.33
C TRP A 262 -41.54 -2.79 2.23
N PRO A 263 -42.07 -3.97 2.60
CA PRO A 263 -43.31 -4.11 3.36
C PRO A 263 -43.16 -3.82 4.86
#